data_AF-A0A354CWV4-F1
#
_entry.id   AF-A0A354CWV4-F1
#
_cell.length_a   1.000
_cell.length_b   1.000
_cell.length_c   1.000
_cell.angle_alpha   90.00
_cell.angle_beta   90.00
_cell.angle_gamma   90.00
#
_symmetry.space_group_name_H-M   'P 1'
#
loop_
_entity.id
_entity.type
_entity.pdbx_description
1 polymer ?
#
loop_
_entity_poly.entity_id
_entity_poly.type
_entity_poly.pdbx_seq_one_letter_code
_entity_poly.pdbx_strand_id
1 'polypeptide(L)'
;PPVERIQQLLRQRAAAYAKADLIIDTTRLTIDEIAERIWDVLGPWVPKSWCYLVRHTQRLCQRYGGKYVVVMDDRIVSVGATQLQAFQGVRRTIPSRCEVGIYYIPSSQESPVAL
;
A
#
# COMPACT_ATOMS: atom_id res chain seq x y z
N PRO A 1 11.22 -11.66 -20.47
CA PRO A 1 10.34 -10.47 -20.60
C PRO A 1 9.93 -9.86 -19.24
N PRO A 2 9.44 -8.59 -19.20
CA PRO A 2 9.04 -7.94 -17.94
C PRO A 2 8.03 -8.77 -17.11
N VAL A 3 7.14 -9.47 -17.79
CA VAL A 3 6.11 -10.35 -17.20
C VAL A 3 6.72 -11.58 -16.51
N GLU A 4 7.73 -12.22 -17.10
CA GLU A 4 8.41 -13.37 -16.48
C GLU A 4 9.14 -12.96 -15.20
N ARG A 5 9.74 -11.76 -15.17
CA ARG A 5 10.42 -11.24 -13.99
C ARG A 5 9.43 -10.96 -12.85
N ILE A 6 8.23 -10.46 -13.16
CA ILE A 6 7.14 -10.28 -12.20
C ILE A 6 6.66 -11.65 -11.68
N GLN A 7 6.44 -12.62 -12.56
CA GLN A 7 6.04 -13.98 -12.16
C GLN A 7 7.08 -14.65 -11.27
N GLN A 8 8.36 -14.47 -11.56
CA GLN A 8 9.45 -15.01 -10.76
C GLN A 8 9.53 -14.36 -9.37
N LEU A 9 9.34 -13.03 -9.28
CA LEU A 9 9.24 -12.31 -8.00
C LEU A 9 8.02 -12.77 -7.19
N LEU A 10 6.87 -12.96 -7.84
CA LEU A 10 5.66 -13.46 -7.17
C LEU A 10 5.84 -14.89 -6.64
N ARG A 11 6.50 -15.79 -7.39
CA ARG A 11 6.81 -17.15 -6.92
C ARG A 11 7.80 -17.15 -5.75
N GLN A 12 8.84 -16.31 -5.80
CA GLN A 12 9.79 -16.18 -4.69
C GLN A 12 9.12 -15.65 -3.42
N ARG A 13 8.21 -14.67 -3.56
CA ARG A 13 7.45 -14.14 -2.43
C ARG A 13 6.36 -15.08 -1.93
N ALA A 14 5.71 -15.85 -2.81
CA ALA A 14 4.71 -16.84 -2.41
C ALA A 14 5.28 -17.88 -1.42
N ALA A 15 6.53 -18.30 -1.58
CA ALA A 15 7.21 -19.18 -0.62
C ALA A 15 7.49 -18.49 0.73
N ALA A 16 7.72 -17.17 0.74
CA ALA A 16 7.85 -16.38 1.96
C ALA A 16 6.50 -16.15 2.64
N TYR A 17 5.43 -15.94 1.87
CA TYR A 17 4.06 -15.81 2.38
C TYR A 17 3.50 -17.15 2.90
N ALA A 18 3.87 -18.28 2.28
CA ALA A 18 3.53 -19.61 2.77
C ALA A 18 4.23 -19.98 4.09
N LYS A 19 5.29 -19.27 4.47
CA LYS A 19 5.92 -19.37 5.80
C LYS A 19 5.38 -18.36 6.81
N ALA A 20 4.60 -17.38 6.37
CA ALA A 20 3.91 -16.44 7.23
C ALA A 20 2.55 -17.05 7.65
N ASP A 21 2.58 -18.21 8.28
CA ASP A 21 1.44 -18.70 9.05
C ASP A 21 1.32 -17.81 10.31
N LEU A 22 0.70 -16.65 10.12
CA LEU A 22 0.38 -15.74 11.21
C LEU A 22 -0.84 -16.30 11.94
N ILE A 23 -0.62 -17.31 12.79
CA ILE A 23 -1.68 -17.84 13.67
C ILE A 23 -1.81 -16.88 14.84
N ILE A 24 -2.76 -15.94 14.73
CA ILE A 24 -3.18 -15.12 15.86
C ILE A 24 -4.40 -15.79 16.49
N ASP A 25 -4.27 -16.24 17.74
CA ASP A 25 -5.42 -16.69 18.52
C ASP A 25 -6.30 -15.48 18.85
N THR A 26 -7.39 -15.33 18.08
CA THR A 26 -8.35 -14.24 18.19
C THR A 26 -9.46 -14.52 19.20
N THR A 27 -9.50 -15.71 19.82
CA THR A 27 -10.65 -16.15 20.65
C THR A 27 -10.85 -15.33 21.93
N ARG A 28 -9.83 -14.57 22.36
CA ARG A 28 -9.84 -13.77 23.59
C ARG A 28 -9.42 -12.32 23.39
N LEU A 29 -9.29 -11.87 22.15
CA LEU A 29 -8.78 -10.54 21.84
C LEU A 29 -9.88 -9.64 21.30
N THR A 30 -9.86 -8.39 21.74
CA THR A 30 -10.62 -7.32 21.11
C THR A 30 -10.04 -6.99 19.73
N ILE A 31 -10.84 -6.32 18.88
CA ILE A 31 -10.41 -5.93 17.53
C ILE A 31 -9.15 -5.06 17.58
N ASP A 32 -9.06 -4.16 18.56
CA ASP A 32 -7.91 -3.27 18.74
C ASP A 32 -6.64 -4.06 19.12
N GLU A 33 -6.77 -5.04 20.03
CA GLU A 33 -5.63 -5.90 20.41
C GLU A 33 -5.17 -6.80 19.27
N ILE A 34 -6.08 -7.23 18.40
CA ILE A 34 -5.74 -7.96 17.17
C ILE A 34 -4.99 -7.04 16.21
N ALA A 35 -5.45 -5.81 16.03
CA ALA A 35 -4.82 -4.82 15.16
C ALA A 35 -3.39 -4.48 15.61
N GLU A 36 -3.19 -4.23 16.90
CA GLU A 36 -1.86 -3.97 17.49
C GLU A 36 -0.92 -5.16 17.29
N ARG A 37 -1.38 -6.40 17.54
CA ARG A 37 -0.57 -7.60 17.32
C ARG A 37 -0.19 -7.81 15.86
N ILE A 38 -1.12 -7.56 14.94
CA ILE A 38 -0.85 -7.60 13.50
C ILE A 38 0.20 -6.53 13.16
N TRP A 39 0.07 -5.33 13.73
CA TRP A 39 1.00 -4.24 13.51
C TRP A 39 2.40 -4.52 14.06
N ASP A 40 2.52 -5.14 15.24
CA ASP A 40 3.83 -5.52 15.80
C ASP A 40 4.58 -6.51 14.91
N VAL A 41 3.86 -7.48 14.33
CA VAL A 41 4.50 -8.48 13.48
C VAL A 41 4.78 -7.95 12.08
N LEU A 42 3.83 -7.22 11.50
CA LEU A 42 3.92 -6.79 10.10
C LEU A 42 4.56 -5.41 9.94
N GLY A 43 4.48 -4.54 10.94
CA GLY A 43 4.92 -3.15 10.92
C GLY A 43 6.34 -2.93 10.37
N PRO A 44 7.35 -3.73 10.78
CA PRO A 44 8.70 -3.65 10.20
C PRO A 44 8.79 -3.96 8.71
N TRP A 45 7.79 -4.64 8.14
CA TRP A 45 7.71 -5.09 6.75
C TRP A 45 6.75 -4.26 5.92
N VAL A 46 5.98 -3.36 6.54
CA VAL A 46 5.05 -2.47 5.84
C VAL A 46 5.85 -1.40 5.10
N PRO A 47 5.68 -1.26 3.77
CA PRO A 47 6.36 -0.22 3.02
C PRO A 47 6.02 1.18 3.54
N LYS A 48 6.99 2.09 3.57
CA LYS A 48 6.81 3.49 3.98
C LYS A 48 5.70 4.18 3.17
N SER A 49 5.61 3.83 1.88
CA SER A 49 4.57 4.34 0.98
C SER A 49 3.16 3.93 1.42
N TRP A 50 3.01 2.76 2.03
CA TRP A 50 1.74 2.32 2.62
C TRP A 50 1.45 3.05 3.93
N CYS A 51 2.44 3.15 4.83
CA CYS A 51 2.31 3.90 6.08
C CYS A 51 1.88 5.35 5.86
N TYR A 52 2.44 6.01 4.84
CA TYR A 52 2.03 7.36 4.42
C TYR A 52 0.55 7.40 4.04
N LEU A 53 0.09 6.43 3.25
CA LEU A 53 -1.28 6.41 2.77
C LEU A 53 -2.27 6.27 3.93
N VAL A 54 -2.03 5.31 4.83
CA VAL A 54 -2.87 5.07 6.02
C VAL A 54 -2.93 6.32 6.90
N ARG A 55 -1.76 6.90 7.25
CA ARG A 55 -1.67 8.10 8.11
C ARG A 55 -2.35 9.34 7.52
N HIS A 56 -2.52 9.41 6.20
CA HIS A 56 -3.08 10.58 5.53
C HIS A 56 -4.40 10.31 4.82
N THR A 57 -5.03 9.16 5.06
CA THR A 57 -6.21 8.67 4.31
C THR A 57 -7.29 9.75 4.11
N GLN A 58 -7.73 10.41 5.18
CA GLN A 58 -8.80 11.42 5.09
C GLN A 58 -8.43 12.59 4.16
N ARG A 59 -7.23 13.13 4.30
CA ARG A 59 -6.72 14.21 3.45
C ARG A 59 -6.57 13.75 1.99
N LEU A 60 -6.12 12.52 1.79
CA LEU A 60 -5.93 11.94 0.46
C LEU A 60 -7.26 11.73 -0.25
N CYS A 61 -8.28 11.17 0.42
CA CYS A 61 -9.61 10.99 -0.15
C CYS A 61 -10.24 12.32 -0.57
N GLN A 62 -10.11 13.37 0.25
CA GLN A 62 -10.62 14.71 -0.08
C GLN A 62 -9.94 15.31 -1.32
N ARG A 63 -8.62 15.11 -1.46
CA ARG A 63 -7.84 15.78 -2.51
C ARG A 63 -7.72 14.97 -3.80
N TYR A 64 -7.73 13.65 -3.70
CA TYR A 64 -7.39 12.73 -4.78
C TYR A 64 -8.42 11.61 -4.96
N GLY A 65 -9.60 11.70 -4.34
CA GLY A 65 -10.66 10.73 -4.52
C GLY A 65 -10.95 10.42 -5.99
N GLY A 66 -11.10 9.14 -6.30
CA GLY A 66 -11.32 8.64 -7.66
C GLY A 66 -10.04 8.58 -8.52
N LYS A 67 -8.84 8.74 -7.94
CA LYS A 67 -7.58 8.81 -8.71
C LYS A 67 -6.55 7.82 -8.19
N TYR A 68 -5.58 7.53 -9.05
CA TYR A 68 -4.38 6.80 -8.70
C TYR A 68 -3.28 7.77 -8.30
N VAL A 69 -2.58 7.48 -7.20
CA VAL A 69 -1.43 8.23 -6.72
C VAL A 69 -0.20 7.34 -6.69
N VAL A 70 0.95 7.89 -7.05
CA VAL A 70 2.26 7.25 -6.83
C VAL A 70 2.86 7.88 -5.58
N VAL A 71 3.13 7.05 -4.58
CA VAL A 71 3.78 7.44 -3.33
C VAL A 71 5.20 6.90 -3.36
N MET A 72 6.17 7.78 -3.14
CA MET A 72 7.58 7.44 -2.98
C MET A 72 8.00 7.82 -1.57
N ASP A 73 8.37 6.82 -0.77
CA ASP A 73 8.57 6.94 0.68
C ASP A 73 7.37 7.59 1.38
N ASP A 74 7.44 8.89 1.68
CA ASP A 74 6.45 9.65 2.45
C ASP A 74 5.83 10.81 1.66
N ARG A 75 5.80 10.72 0.32
CA ARG A 75 5.25 11.79 -0.53
C ARG A 75 4.61 11.29 -1.80
N ILE A 76 3.60 12.01 -2.25
CA ILE A 76 3.00 11.81 -3.59
C ILE A 76 3.90 12.46 -4.63
N VAL A 77 4.34 11.67 -5.61
CA VAL A 77 5.20 12.11 -6.73
C VAL A 77 4.46 12.22 -8.06
N SER A 78 3.29 11.58 -8.18
CA SER A 78 2.46 11.63 -9.38
C SER A 78 1.01 11.25 -9.07
N VAL A 79 0.08 11.74 -9.89
CA VAL A 79 -1.35 11.44 -9.81
C VAL A 79 -1.90 11.25 -11.23
N GLY A 80 -2.81 10.30 -11.42
CA GLY A 80 -3.46 10.06 -12.70
C GLY A 80 -4.88 9.51 -12.54
N ALA A 81 -5.69 9.62 -13.60
CA ALA A 81 -7.02 9.01 -13.62
C ALA A 81 -6.95 7.48 -13.74
N THR A 82 -5.83 6.95 -14.25
CA THR A 82 -5.55 5.53 -14.35
C THR A 82 -4.20 5.20 -13.72
N GLN A 83 -3.99 3.94 -13.36
CA GLN A 83 -2.71 3.46 -12.84
C GLN A 83 -1.55 3.75 -13.81
N LEU A 84 -1.79 3.60 -15.12
CA LEU A 84 -0.79 3.87 -16.16
C LEU A 84 -0.44 5.36 -16.23
N GLN A 85 -1.43 6.26 -16.21
CA GLN A 85 -1.18 7.70 -16.21
C GLN A 85 -0.40 8.12 -14.97
N ALA A 86 -0.75 7.58 -13.80
CA ALA A 86 -0.05 7.86 -12.55
C ALA A 86 1.42 7.41 -12.65
N PHE A 87 1.69 6.22 -13.18
CA PHE A 87 3.05 5.73 -13.38
C PHE A 87 3.86 6.59 -14.37
N GLN A 88 3.28 6.93 -15.53
CA GLN A 88 3.95 7.74 -16.54
C GLN A 88 4.22 9.18 -16.08
N GLY A 89 3.38 9.70 -15.16
CA GLY A 89 3.57 11.03 -14.59
C GLY A 89 4.76 11.17 -13.64
N VAL A 90 5.44 10.07 -13.28
CA VAL A 90 6.65 10.10 -12.45
C VAL A 90 7.80 10.72 -13.25
N ARG A 91 7.98 12.04 -13.12
CA ARG A 91 8.97 12.83 -13.87
C ARG A 91 10.44 12.57 -13.48
N ARG A 92 10.70 11.85 -12.40
CA ARG A 92 12.04 11.63 -11.85
C ARG A 92 12.40 10.15 -11.93
N THR A 93 13.67 9.86 -12.18
CA THR A 93 14.21 8.52 -11.99
C THR A 93 13.99 8.11 -10.53
N ILE A 94 13.25 7.02 -10.33
CA ILE A 94 13.03 6.44 -9.00
C ILE A 94 14.40 5.93 -8.51
N PRO A 95 14.94 6.46 -7.41
CA PRO A 95 16.18 5.93 -6.85
C PRO A 95 16.01 4.45 -6.51
N SER A 96 17.03 3.64 -6.78
CA SER A 96 16.98 2.18 -6.55
C SER A 96 16.77 1.76 -5.09
N ARG A 97 16.88 2.70 -4.14
CA ARG A 97 16.65 2.48 -2.70
C ARG A 97 15.33 3.09 -2.18
N CYS A 98 14.55 3.76 -3.02
CA CYS A 98 13.27 4.32 -2.62
C CYS A 98 12.17 3.28 -2.74
N GLU A 99 11.32 3.20 -1.72
CA GLU A 99 10.10 2.41 -1.80
C GLU A 99 9.05 3.19 -2.57
N VAL A 100 8.43 2.54 -3.56
CA VAL A 100 7.39 3.15 -4.39
C VAL A 100 6.18 2.24 -4.45
N GLY A 101 5.01 2.84 -4.21
CA GLY A 101 3.72 2.19 -4.40
C GLY A 101 2.79 3.05 -5.26
N ILE A 102 1.93 2.37 -6.03
CA ILE A 102 0.84 3.02 -6.76
C ILE A 102 -0.46 2.56 -6.13
N TYR A 103 -1.30 3.51 -5.73
CA TYR A 103 -2.50 3.24 -4.96
C TYR A 103 -3.70 3.96 -5.55
N TYR A 104 -4.85 3.30 -5.53
CA TYR A 104 -6.13 3.97 -5.79
C TYR A 104 -6.60 4.65 -4.52
N ILE A 105 -7.05 5.90 -4.65
CA ILE A 105 -7.69 6.64 -3.57
C ILE A 105 -9.19 6.64 -3.82
N PRO A 106 -9.98 5.95 -2.97
CA PRO A 106 -11.44 5.95 -3.10
C PRO A 106 -11.99 7.38 -3.02
N SER A 107 -13.01 7.67 -3.82
CA SER A 107 -13.81 8.88 -3.64
C SER A 107 -14.68 8.75 -2.39
N SER A 108 -15.17 9.89 -1.89
CA SER A 108 -16.09 9.95 -0.75
C SER A 108 -17.43 9.24 -1.00
N GLN A 109 -17.78 8.97 -2.27
CA GLN A 109 -18.97 8.19 -2.61
C GLN A 109 -18.71 6.67 -2.64
N GLU A 110 -17.46 6.25 -2.85
CA GLU A 110 -17.06 4.85 -2.89
C GLU A 110 -16.58 4.33 -1.54
N SER A 111 -16.13 5.22 -0.66
CA SER A 111 -15.70 4.87 0.70
C SER A 111 -16.80 5.26 1.69
N PRO A 112 -17.62 4.32 2.17
CA PRO A 112 -18.57 4.58 3.25
C PRO A 112 -17.88 4.77 4.61
N VAL A 113 -16.54 4.85 4.68
CA VAL A 113 -15.81 5.15 5.92
C VAL A 113 -15.85 6.66 6.19
N ALA A 114 -17.04 7.12 6.56
CA ALA A 114 -17.24 8.33 7.34
C ALA A 114 -17.64 7.89 8.75
N LEU A 115 -16.65 7.89 9.65
CA LEU A 115 -16.77 7.76 11.12
C LEU A 115 -17.20 6.39 11.66
#